data_AF-A0A846TUU6-F1
#
_entry.id   AF-A0A846TUU6-F1
#
_cell.length_a   1.000
_cell.length_b   1.000
_cell.length_c   1.000
_cell.angle_alpha   90.00
_cell.angle_beta   90.00
_cell.angle_gamma   90.00
#
_symmetry.space_group_name_H-M   'P 1'
#
loop_
_entity.id
_entity.type
_entity.pdbx_description
1 polymer ?
#
loop_
_entity_poly.entity_id
_entity_poly.type
_entity_poly.pdbx_seq_one_letter_code
_entity_poly.pdbx_strand_id
1 'polypeptide(L)'
;MFVAWRDMLFAKGRFTLITSVVVLITLLVGFLTGLTGGLANENISAVQGLNADKIALANVAESTSEKDPTFSDSQITREQAKAWSQAEGVEESTAIGISQSRGET
;
A
#
# COMPACT_ATOMS: atom_id res chain seq x y z
N MET A 1 44.32 1.49 -24.71
CA MET A 1 43.48 2.59 -25.21
C MET A 1 42.58 3.04 -24.06
N PHE A 2 43.00 4.01 -23.26
CA PHE A 2 42.26 4.52 -22.07
C PHE A 2 42.20 6.06 -22.07
N VAL A 3 41.91 6.63 -23.24
CA VAL A 3 41.92 8.10 -23.43
C VAL A 3 40.76 8.74 -22.65
N ALA A 4 39.58 8.09 -22.62
CA ALA A 4 38.36 8.63 -21.99
C ALA A 4 38.49 8.86 -20.48
N TRP A 5 39.11 7.94 -19.72
CA TRP A 5 39.31 8.10 -18.27
C TRP A 5 40.21 9.29 -17.97
N ARG A 6 41.28 9.47 -18.76
CA ARG A 6 42.23 10.56 -18.59
C ARG A 6 41.64 11.91 -19.02
N ASP A 7 40.85 11.94 -20.09
CA ASP A 7 40.19 13.18 -20.57
C ASP A 7 39.13 13.68 -19.59
N MET A 8 38.38 12.78 -18.94
CA MET A 8 37.42 13.13 -17.89
C MET A 8 38.11 13.80 -16.68
N LEU A 9 39.37 13.46 -16.45
CA LEU A 9 40.24 14.04 -15.40
C LEU A 9 40.98 15.32 -15.83
N PHE A 10 40.97 15.73 -17.10
CA PHE A 10 41.51 17.03 -17.54
C PHE A 10 40.41 18.12 -17.61
N ALA A 11 39.18 17.74 -17.96
CA ALA A 11 38.00 18.62 -17.97
C ALA A 11 37.22 18.60 -16.62
N LYS A 12 37.95 18.55 -15.49
CA LYS A 12 37.44 18.27 -14.13
C LYS A 12 36.22 19.08 -13.70
N GLY A 13 36.16 20.37 -14.02
CA GLY A 13 35.09 21.24 -13.53
C GLY A 13 33.71 20.83 -14.06
N ARG A 14 33.55 20.78 -15.38
CA ARG A 14 32.25 20.52 -16.02
C ARG A 14 31.81 19.07 -15.87
N PHE A 15 32.73 18.11 -16.01
CA PHE A 15 32.37 16.69 -15.86
C PHE A 15 32.00 16.31 -14.43
N THR A 16 32.70 16.85 -13.43
CA THR A 16 32.33 16.64 -12.02
C THR A 16 30.98 17.26 -11.72
N LEU A 17 30.71 18.47 -12.23
CA LEU A 17 29.44 19.16 -12.02
C LEU A 17 28.27 18.40 -12.67
N ILE A 18 28.40 17.99 -13.93
CA ILE A 18 27.36 17.23 -14.64
C ILE A 18 27.12 15.87 -13.95
N THR A 19 28.18 15.14 -13.62
CA THR A 19 28.06 13.84 -12.96
C THR A 19 27.40 13.99 -11.58
N SER A 20 27.79 15.00 -10.81
CA SER A 20 27.21 15.29 -9.50
C SER A 20 25.72 15.62 -9.62
N VAL A 21 25.33 16.47 -10.57
CA VAL A 21 23.91 16.81 -10.79
C VAL A 21 23.11 15.58 -11.18
N VAL A 22 23.62 14.74 -12.09
CA VAL A 22 22.94 13.50 -12.47
C VAL A 22 22.77 12.59 -11.25
N VAL A 23 23.83 12.40 -10.45
CA VAL A 23 23.75 11.60 -9.21
C VAL A 23 22.73 12.18 -8.23
N LEU A 24 22.73 13.50 -8.01
CA LEU A 24 21.79 14.17 -7.11
C LEU A 24 20.33 14.01 -7.59
N ILE A 25 20.07 14.13 -8.89
CA ILE A 25 18.74 13.90 -9.46
C ILE A 25 18.32 12.44 -9.29
N THR A 26 19.22 11.48 -9.59
CA THR A 26 18.93 10.05 -9.39
C THR A 26 18.63 9.73 -7.92
N LEU A 27 19.40 10.30 -6.99
CA LEU A 27 19.12 10.17 -5.56
C LEU A 27 17.76 10.76 -5.19
N LEU A 28 17.46 11.97 -5.64
CA LEU A 28 16.18 12.63 -5.35
C LEU A 28 14.99 11.79 -5.84
N VAL A 29 15.05 11.29 -7.07
CA VAL A 29 14.00 10.44 -7.65
C VAL A 29 13.86 9.15 -6.84
N GLY A 30 14.97 8.49 -6.51
CA GLY A 30 14.96 7.28 -5.68
C GLY A 30 14.37 7.52 -4.28
N PHE A 31 14.71 8.65 -3.66
CA PHE A 31 14.15 9.06 -2.36
C PHE A 31 12.64 9.31 -2.44
N LEU A 32 12.17 10.02 -3.46
CA LEU A 32 10.74 10.27 -3.64
C LEU A 32 9.98 8.96 -3.83
N THR A 33 10.47 8.08 -4.71
CA THR A 33 9.88 6.76 -4.92
C THR A 33 9.89 5.92 -3.65
N GLY A 34 11.01 5.92 -2.92
CA GLY A 34 11.15 5.17 -1.67
C GLY A 34 10.25 5.68 -0.56
N LEU A 35 10.13 7.00 -0.38
CA LEU A 35 9.27 7.60 0.64
C LEU A 35 7.79 7.38 0.33
N THR A 36 7.37 7.60 -0.91
CA THR A 36 5.99 7.34 -1.33
C THR A 36 5.65 5.85 -1.20
N GLY A 37 6.54 4.95 -1.62
CA GLY A 37 6.35 3.51 -1.45
C GLY A 37 6.33 3.08 0.01
N GLY A 38 7.22 3.63 0.84
CA GLY A 38 7.30 3.34 2.28
C GLY A 38 6.04 3.77 3.03
N LEU A 39 5.58 5.00 2.81
CA LEU A 39 4.34 5.50 3.42
C LEU A 39 3.11 4.73 2.92
N ALA A 40 3.06 4.38 1.64
CA ALA A 40 2.00 3.54 1.11
C ALA A 40 1.99 2.16 1.78
N ASN A 41 3.16 1.54 1.95
CA ASN A 41 3.30 0.24 2.60
C ASN A 41 2.92 0.30 4.08
N GLU A 42 3.32 1.35 4.80
CA GLU A 42 2.92 1.57 6.19
C GLU A 42 1.39 1.74 6.32
N ASN A 43 0.77 2.51 5.43
CA ASN A 43 -0.66 2.76 5.42
C ASN A 43 -1.50 1.48 5.21
N ILE A 44 -1.03 0.56 4.35
CA ILE A 44 -1.74 -0.68 4.01
C ILE A 44 -1.29 -1.90 4.81
N SER A 45 -0.24 -1.78 5.64
CA SER A 45 0.37 -2.88 6.38
C SER A 45 -0.64 -3.66 7.23
N ALA A 46 -1.58 -2.97 7.87
CA ALA A 46 -2.65 -3.58 8.67
C ALA A 46 -3.61 -4.45 7.82
N VAL A 47 -3.89 -4.04 6.58
CA VAL A 47 -4.76 -4.79 5.66
C VAL A 47 -4.00 -5.95 5.03
N GLN A 48 -2.73 -5.74 4.68
CA GLN A 48 -1.87 -6.79 4.11
C GLN A 48 -1.58 -7.91 5.12
N GLY A 49 -1.46 -7.55 6.41
CA GLY A 49 -1.30 -8.53 7.50
C GLY A 49 -2.51 -9.44 7.73
N LEU A 50 -3.68 -9.10 7.18
CA LEU A 50 -4.91 -9.88 7.36
C LEU A 50 -4.83 -11.25 6.67
N ASN A 51 -3.93 -11.44 5.70
CA ASN A 51 -3.72 -12.69 4.95
C ASN A 51 -5.04 -13.41 4.57
N ALA A 52 -6.04 -12.65 4.13
CA ALA A 52 -7.35 -13.19 3.76
C ALA A 52 -7.50 -13.21 2.23
N ASP A 53 -7.89 -14.36 1.66
CA ASP A 53 -8.15 -14.49 0.23
C ASP A 53 -9.43 -13.76 -0.22
N LYS A 54 -10.40 -13.62 0.69
CA LYS A 54 -11.70 -12.99 0.42
C LYS A 54 -12.20 -12.24 1.65
N ILE A 55 -12.87 -11.11 1.41
CA ILE A 55 -13.55 -10.33 2.44
C ILE A 55 -15.04 -10.32 2.12
N ALA A 56 -15.87 -10.80 3.04
CA ALA A 56 -17.31 -10.69 2.96
C ALA A 56 -17.76 -9.40 3.66
N LEU A 57 -18.58 -8.59 2.98
CA LEU A 57 -19.23 -7.41 3.55
C LEU A 57 -20.74 -7.63 3.58
N ALA A 58 -21.39 -7.14 4.63
CA ALA A 58 -22.84 -7.09 4.66
C ALA A 58 -23.32 -6.02 3.69
N ASN A 59 -24.24 -6.38 2.80
CA ASN A 59 -24.96 -5.39 2.00
C ASN A 59 -25.91 -4.62 2.94
N VAL A 60 -25.64 -3.34 3.16
CA VAL A 60 -26.58 -2.41 3.81
C VAL A 60 -27.64 -2.01 2.78
N ALA A 61 -28.37 -2.98 2.27
CA ALA A 61 -29.40 -2.76 1.25
C ALA A 61 -30.62 -3.62 1.53
N GLU A 62 -31.27 -3.41 2.67
CA GLU A 62 -32.70 -3.70 2.79
C GLU A 62 -33.58 -2.53 2.31
N SER A 63 -33.03 -1.37 1.88
CA SER A 63 -33.90 -0.24 1.51
C SER A 63 -33.48 0.68 0.37
N THR A 64 -32.28 0.61 -0.21
CA THR A 64 -32.02 1.36 -1.46
C THR A 64 -30.87 0.75 -2.23
N SER A 65 -31.20 0.22 -3.41
CA SER A 65 -30.23 -0.09 -4.46
C SER A 65 -29.27 1.08 -4.67
N GLU A 66 -28.04 0.80 -5.09
CA GLU A 66 -27.06 1.78 -5.63
C GLU A 66 -25.99 2.35 -4.67
N LYS A 67 -25.69 1.70 -3.53
CA LYS A 67 -24.42 1.94 -2.83
C LYS A 67 -23.63 0.65 -2.66
N ASP A 68 -22.37 0.67 -3.12
CA ASP A 68 -21.41 -0.37 -2.85
C ASP A 68 -21.20 -0.51 -1.33
N PRO A 69 -21.13 -1.75 -0.80
CA PRO A 69 -20.94 -1.96 0.64
C PRO A 69 -19.61 -1.36 1.10
N THR A 70 -19.65 -0.59 2.18
CA THR A 70 -18.45 0.01 2.79
C THR A 70 -18.03 -0.75 4.04
N PHE A 71 -16.75 -0.71 4.38
CA PHE A 71 -16.21 -1.28 5.62
C PHE A 71 -16.80 -0.65 6.89
N SER A 72 -17.21 0.62 6.82
CA SER A 72 -17.75 1.36 7.97
C SER A 72 -19.21 1.01 8.27
N ASP A 73 -19.99 0.69 7.24
CA ASP A 73 -21.43 0.44 7.38
C ASP A 73 -21.76 -1.06 7.45
N SER A 74 -20.82 -1.94 7.08
CA SER A 74 -21.00 -3.39 7.10
C SER A 74 -21.13 -3.93 8.54
N GLN A 75 -22.31 -4.43 8.88
CA GLN A 75 -22.55 -5.16 10.12
C GLN A 75 -22.97 -6.60 9.82
N ILE A 76 -22.12 -7.55 10.21
CA ILE A 76 -22.39 -8.99 10.07
C ILE A 76 -22.81 -9.54 11.42
N THR A 77 -23.98 -10.18 11.48
CA THR A 77 -24.45 -10.85 12.70
C THR A 77 -23.66 -12.15 12.95
N ARG A 78 -23.67 -12.63 14.20
CA ARG A 78 -23.01 -13.92 14.54
C ARG A 78 -23.59 -15.10 13.75
N GLU A 79 -24.88 -15.04 13.43
CA GLU A 79 -25.57 -16.06 12.64
C GLU A 79 -25.08 -16.05 11.19
N GLN A 80 -24.94 -14.86 10.58
CA GLN A 80 -24.38 -14.70 9.24
C GLN A 80 -22.91 -15.13 9.18
N ALA A 81 -22.10 -14.79 10.19
CA ALA A 81 -20.71 -15.23 10.27
C ALA A 81 -20.60 -16.77 10.33
N LYS A 82 -21.48 -17.42 11.10
CA LYS A 82 -21.54 -18.88 11.18
C LYS A 82 -22.03 -19.53 9.88
N ALA A 83 -22.94 -18.89 9.16
CA ALA A 83 -23.36 -19.36 7.84
C ALA A 83 -22.20 -19.31 6.84
N TRP A 84 -21.40 -18.24 6.86
CA TRP A 84 -20.19 -18.11 6.03
C TRP A 84 -19.12 -19.14 6.37
N SER A 85 -18.93 -19.47 7.64
CA SER A 85 -17.99 -20.52 8.05
C SER A 85 -18.36 -21.92 7.56
N GLN A 86 -19.62 -22.12 7.14
CA GLN A 86 -20.15 -23.38 6.62
C GLN A 86 -20.34 -23.37 5.11
N ALA A 87 -19.99 -22.27 4.44
CA ALA A 87 -20.11 -22.15 2.99
C ALA A 87 -19.09 -23.04 2.29
N GLU A 88 -19.47 -23.56 1.12
CA GLU A 88 -18.64 -24.45 0.33
C GLU A 88 -17.37 -23.72 -0.16
N GLY A 89 -16.20 -24.31 0.08
CA GLY A 89 -14.90 -23.73 -0.29
C GLY A 89 -14.30 -22.76 0.74
N VAL A 90 -14.89 -22.62 1.94
CA VAL A 90 -14.30 -21.85 3.05
C VAL A 90 -13.50 -22.78 3.97
N GLU A 91 -12.19 -22.59 4.04
CA GLU A 91 -11.30 -23.35 4.95
C GLU A 91 -11.29 -22.75 6.37
N GLU A 92 -11.23 -21.41 6.45
CA GLU A 92 -11.23 -20.66 7.70
C GLU A 92 -12.04 -19.37 7.53
N SER A 93 -12.77 -18.97 8.58
CA SER A 93 -13.47 -17.69 8.62
C SER A 93 -13.24 -17.01 9.97
N THR A 94 -12.76 -15.77 9.95
CA THR A 94 -12.58 -14.96 11.15
C THR A 94 -13.45 -13.71 11.07
N ALA A 95 -14.24 -13.46 12.11
CA ALA A 95 -14.99 -12.21 12.23
C ALA A 95 -14.04 -11.08 12.65
N ILE A 96 -14.04 -9.99 11.89
CA ILE A 96 -13.16 -8.84 12.11
C ILE A 96 -14.02 -7.61 12.38
N GLY A 97 -13.67 -6.88 13.44
CA GLY A 97 -14.24 -5.55 13.73
C GLY A 97 -13.23 -4.47 13.39
N ILE A 98 -13.66 -3.43 12.68
CA ILE A 98 -12.82 -2.28 12.35
C ILE A 98 -13.20 -1.14 13.28
N SER A 99 -12.24 -0.62 14.05
CA SER A 99 -12.40 0.62 14.81
C SER A 99 -11.41 1.67 14.27
N GLN A 100 -11.90 2.89 14.04
CA GLN A 100 -11.06 4.01 13.64
C GLN A 100 -10.71 4.81 14.89
N SER A 101 -9.43 4.89 15.25
CA SER A 101 -8.94 5.81 16.27
C SER A 101 -8.31 7.03 15.60
N ARG A 102 -8.54 8.22 16.17
CA ARG A 102 -7.87 9.44 15.75
C ARG A 102 -6.79 9.75 16.77
N GLY A 103 -5.54 9.77 16.34
CA GLY A 103 -4.42 10.25 17.13
C GLY A 103 -4.32 11.76 16.99
N GLU A 104 -4.80 12.50 17.99
CA GLU A 104 -4.50 13.93 18.14
C GLU A 104 -3.39 14.05 19.18
N THR A 105 -2.28 14.69 18.83
CA THR A 105 -1.14 14.97 19.72
C THR A 105 -1.15 16.42 20.16
#